data_AF-A0A1X2L2G1-F1
#
_entry.id   AF-A0A1X2L2G1-F1
#
_cell.length_a   1.000
_cell.length_b   1.000
_cell.length_c   1.000
_cell.angle_alpha   90.00
_cell.angle_beta   90.00
_cell.angle_gamma   90.00
#
_symmetry.space_group_name_H-M   'P 1'
#
loop_
_entity.id
_entity.type
_entity.pdbx_description
1 polymer ?
#
loop_
_entity_poly.entity_id
_entity_poly.type
_entity_poly.pdbx_seq_one_letter_code
_entity_poly.pdbx_strand_id
1 'polypeptide(L)'
;MTNPDPILPRELTELPEAIRSVPPPPIPELPEPYGLRVADPDADAEMVAEWMSRPHLVEAWESNWPVPRWHRYLKAQLEGGFSRPLIASLDGVDRGYIELYRAAKDSIARRYEHDPYDLGLHVAVADVDYIERGHVSYLLPHLVIGVFTLDPRCRRIMFDPDHRNALARKFCERGGCVFLGEHDMANRRMALYVLPRTPEDVPRQCDT
;
A
#
# COMPACT_ATOMS: atom_id res chain seq x y z
N MET A 1 -30.02 12.80 -1.33
CA MET A 1 -29.17 12.58 -0.15
C MET A 1 -27.87 11.99 -0.67
N THR A 2 -26.83 12.81 -0.81
CA THR A 2 -25.48 12.35 -1.18
C THR A 2 -24.99 11.46 -0.05
N ASN A 3 -24.74 10.18 -0.34
CA ASN A 3 -24.06 9.30 0.61
C ASN A 3 -22.71 9.98 0.93
N PRO A 4 -22.34 10.20 2.21
CA PRO A 4 -21.04 10.77 2.51
C PRO A 4 -19.97 9.89 1.88
N ASP A 5 -18.98 10.50 1.23
CA ASP A 5 -17.88 9.74 0.62
C ASP A 5 -17.29 8.78 1.65
N PRO A 6 -17.08 7.50 1.28
CA PRO A 6 -16.51 6.52 2.19
C PRO A 6 -15.16 7.00 2.72
N ILE A 7 -14.91 6.76 4.01
CA ILE A 7 -13.62 7.13 4.64
C ILE A 7 -12.48 6.37 3.98
N LEU A 8 -12.65 5.06 3.71
CA LEU A 8 -11.71 4.23 2.96
C LEU A 8 -12.27 3.99 1.55
N PRO A 9 -12.00 4.87 0.56
CA PRO A 9 -12.68 4.84 -0.73
C PRO A 9 -12.37 3.61 -1.60
N ARG A 10 -11.29 2.89 -1.27
CA ARG A 10 -10.87 1.70 -2.00
C ARG A 10 -11.36 0.40 -1.37
N GLU A 11 -11.87 0.45 -0.14
CA GLU A 11 -12.33 -0.74 0.57
C GLU A 11 -13.63 -1.26 -0.05
N LEU A 12 -13.63 -2.54 -0.43
CA LEU A 12 -14.83 -3.27 -0.82
C LEU A 12 -15.52 -3.81 0.42
N THR A 13 -16.79 -3.44 0.63
CA THR A 13 -17.55 -3.82 1.84
C THR A 13 -18.45 -5.03 1.64
N GLU A 14 -18.90 -5.28 0.40
CA GLU A 14 -19.71 -6.44 0.03
C GLU A 14 -18.82 -7.58 -0.47
N LEU A 15 -18.36 -8.42 0.46
CA LEU A 15 -17.39 -9.48 0.19
C LEU A 15 -17.90 -10.86 0.65
N PRO A 16 -17.57 -11.95 -0.08
CA PRO A 16 -17.77 -13.31 0.39
C PRO A 16 -17.07 -13.57 1.73
N GLU A 17 -17.63 -14.48 2.53
CA GLU A 17 -17.09 -14.82 3.86
C GLU A 17 -15.62 -15.26 3.82
N ALA A 18 -15.23 -15.97 2.77
CA ALA A 18 -13.86 -16.43 2.58
C ALA A 18 -12.84 -15.28 2.49
N ILE A 19 -13.24 -14.08 2.03
CA ILE A 19 -12.40 -12.88 1.98
C ILE A 19 -12.59 -12.06 3.25
N ARG A 20 -13.83 -11.89 3.71
CA ARG A 20 -14.16 -11.09 4.90
C ARG A 20 -13.45 -11.60 6.16
N SER A 21 -13.39 -12.93 6.33
CA SER A 21 -12.76 -13.60 7.46
C SER A 21 -11.22 -13.59 7.45
N VAL A 22 -10.59 -13.18 6.35
CA VAL A 22 -9.13 -13.06 6.29
C VAL A 22 -8.68 -11.99 7.28
N PRO A 23 -7.73 -12.32 8.20
CA PRO A 23 -7.28 -11.38 9.21
C PRO A 23 -6.63 -10.16 8.57
N PRO A 24 -6.48 -9.06 9.33
CA PRO A 24 -5.72 -7.92 8.87
C PRO A 24 -4.30 -8.30 8.44
N PRO A 25 -3.63 -7.49 7.61
CA PRO A 25 -2.23 -7.71 7.24
C PRO A 25 -1.30 -7.82 8.46
N PRO A 26 -0.28 -8.69 8.41
CA PRO A 26 0.72 -8.75 9.48
C PRO A 26 1.59 -7.48 9.48
N ILE A 27 2.25 -7.21 10.60
CA ILE A 27 3.18 -6.09 10.73
C ILE A 27 4.59 -6.69 10.84
N PRO A 28 5.43 -6.60 9.80
CA PRO A 28 6.81 -7.08 9.86
C PRO A 28 7.68 -6.16 10.72
N GLU A 29 8.84 -6.68 11.12
CA GLU A 29 9.92 -5.89 11.68
C GLU A 29 10.93 -5.52 10.59
N LEU A 30 11.59 -4.39 10.74
CA LEU A 30 12.69 -3.95 9.87
C LEU A 30 14.00 -4.02 10.66
N PRO A 31 15.13 -4.33 10.00
CA PRO A 31 16.42 -4.40 10.68
C PRO A 31 16.87 -3.01 11.14
N GLU A 32 17.58 -2.94 12.27
CA GLU A 32 18.26 -1.71 12.69
C GLU A 32 19.21 -1.21 11.57
N PRO A 33 19.38 0.12 11.43
CA PRO A 33 18.78 1.21 12.21
C PRO A 33 17.36 1.62 11.76
N TYR A 34 16.71 0.82 10.92
CA TYR A 34 15.34 1.10 10.47
C TYR A 34 14.33 0.62 11.51
N GLY A 35 13.22 1.35 11.59
CA GLY A 35 12.08 0.99 12.43
C GLY A 35 10.80 0.97 11.62
N LEU A 36 9.83 0.20 12.11
CA LEU A 36 8.48 0.15 11.56
C LEU A 36 7.50 0.03 12.71
N ARG A 37 6.54 0.95 12.79
CA ARG A 37 5.49 0.95 13.80
C ARG A 37 4.13 1.19 13.17
N VAL A 38 3.08 0.79 13.88
CA VAL A 38 1.72 1.17 13.50
C VAL A 38 1.55 2.68 13.71
N ALA A 39 0.88 3.35 12.77
CA ALA A 39 0.53 4.75 12.93
C ALA A 39 -0.49 4.93 14.06
N ASP A 40 -0.32 5.94 14.89
CA ASP A 40 -1.26 6.39 15.90
C ASP A 40 -2.06 7.57 15.31
N PRO A 41 -3.39 7.46 15.12
CA PRO A 41 -4.18 8.55 14.56
C PRO A 41 -4.07 9.86 15.35
N ASP A 42 -3.98 9.79 16.68
CA ASP A 42 -3.93 10.97 17.54
C ASP A 42 -2.57 11.68 17.49
N ALA A 43 -1.48 10.93 17.27
CA ALA A 43 -0.12 11.47 17.24
C ALA A 43 0.38 11.77 15.80
N ASP A 44 0.00 10.97 14.81
CA ASP A 44 0.63 10.97 13.49
C ASP A 44 -0.20 11.66 12.40
N ALA A 45 -1.49 11.91 12.60
CA ALA A 45 -2.35 12.44 11.56
C ALA A 45 -1.87 13.80 11.01
N GLU A 46 -1.29 14.64 11.87
CA GLU A 46 -0.72 15.94 11.45
C GLU A 46 0.54 15.75 10.59
N MET A 47 1.45 14.88 11.02
CA MET A 47 2.67 14.54 10.28
C MET A 47 2.35 13.93 8.91
N VAL A 48 1.42 12.96 8.86
CA VAL A 48 1.03 12.30 7.60
C VAL A 48 0.33 13.30 6.67
N ALA A 49 -0.52 14.17 7.19
CA ALA A 49 -1.15 15.22 6.38
C ALA A 49 -0.12 16.20 5.80
N GLU A 50 0.90 16.58 6.58
CA GLU A 50 2.00 17.41 6.09
C GLU A 50 2.75 16.71 4.95
N TRP A 51 3.19 15.48 5.15
CA TRP A 51 3.87 14.71 4.09
C TRP A 51 3.04 14.62 2.82
N MET A 52 1.75 14.30 2.96
CA MET A 52 0.83 14.11 1.84
C MET A 52 0.43 15.41 1.14
N SER A 53 0.83 16.56 1.70
CA SER A 53 0.73 17.88 1.07
C SER A 53 1.99 18.28 0.30
N ARG A 54 3.10 17.54 0.43
CA ARG A 54 4.35 17.82 -0.28
C ARG A 54 4.19 17.55 -1.78
N PRO A 55 4.74 18.40 -2.68
CA PRO A 55 4.45 18.33 -4.12
C PRO A 55 4.63 16.94 -4.76
N HIS A 56 5.73 16.23 -4.45
CA HIS A 56 6.01 14.91 -5.01
C HIS A 56 5.03 13.83 -4.52
N LEU A 57 4.48 13.99 -3.31
CA LEU A 57 3.44 13.10 -2.79
C LEU A 57 2.07 13.51 -3.31
N VAL A 58 1.74 14.79 -3.48
CA VAL A 58 0.47 15.21 -4.10
C VAL A 58 0.32 14.66 -5.52
N GLU A 59 1.41 14.66 -6.30
CA GLU A 59 1.41 14.12 -7.66
C GLU A 59 1.25 12.59 -7.70
N ALA A 60 1.73 11.90 -6.67
CA ALA A 60 1.72 10.43 -6.61
C ALA A 60 0.52 9.86 -5.81
N TRP A 61 0.02 10.62 -4.85
CA TRP A 61 -1.01 10.29 -3.87
C TRP A 61 -2.07 11.39 -3.91
N GLU A 62 -3.28 11.05 -4.36
CA GLU A 62 -4.44 11.96 -4.43
C GLU A 62 -5.06 12.21 -3.02
N SER A 63 -4.20 12.33 -2.01
CA SER A 63 -4.53 12.31 -0.58
C SER A 63 -4.06 13.56 0.18
N ASN A 64 -3.96 14.69 -0.53
CA ASN A 64 -3.73 16.01 0.07
C ASN A 64 -4.97 16.48 0.84
N TRP A 65 -5.20 15.84 1.98
CA TRP A 65 -6.37 16.01 2.81
C TRP A 65 -6.03 16.77 4.08
N PRO A 66 -6.98 17.51 4.68
CA PRO A 66 -6.76 18.16 5.95
C PRO A 66 -6.59 17.13 7.09
N VAL A 67 -5.89 17.51 8.16
CA VAL A 67 -5.60 16.67 9.34
C VAL A 67 -6.83 15.90 9.87
N PRO A 68 -8.03 16.49 10.03
CA PRO A 68 -9.20 15.75 10.53
C PRO A 68 -9.67 14.62 9.60
N ARG A 69 -9.35 14.68 8.30
CA ARG A 69 -9.62 13.59 7.38
C ARG A 69 -8.57 12.49 7.51
N TRP A 70 -7.29 12.83 7.63
CA TRP A 70 -6.22 11.86 7.90
C TRP A 70 -6.42 11.12 9.22
N HIS A 71 -6.80 11.83 10.29
CA HIS A 71 -7.14 11.22 11.58
C HIS A 71 -8.23 10.14 11.44
N ARG A 72 -9.36 10.48 10.81
CA ARG A 72 -10.45 9.53 10.55
C ARG A 72 -10.03 8.37 9.65
N TYR A 73 -9.19 8.64 8.65
CA TYR A 73 -8.69 7.64 7.72
C TYR A 73 -7.80 6.59 8.42
N LEU A 74 -6.79 7.04 9.17
CA LEU A 74 -5.92 6.17 9.96
C LEU A 74 -6.73 5.35 10.97
N LYS A 75 -7.67 6.00 11.67
CA LYS A 75 -8.56 5.32 12.61
C LYS A 75 -9.39 4.22 11.94
N ALA A 76 -9.99 4.51 10.79
CA ALA A 76 -10.78 3.52 10.05
C ALA A 76 -9.93 2.32 9.59
N GLN A 77 -8.68 2.53 9.15
CA GLN A 77 -7.78 1.42 8.79
C GLN A 77 -7.50 0.52 10.01
N LEU A 78 -7.27 1.11 11.19
CA LEU A 78 -6.97 0.36 12.41
C LEU A 78 -8.16 -0.39 12.98
N GLU A 79 -9.36 0.20 12.95
CA GLU A 79 -10.60 -0.44 13.36
C GLU A 79 -11.01 -1.58 12.40
N GLY A 80 -10.61 -1.48 11.13
CA GLY A 80 -10.90 -2.46 10.10
C GLY A 80 -9.88 -3.60 9.98
N GLY A 81 -10.22 -4.57 9.13
CA GLY A 81 -9.35 -5.68 8.71
C GLY A 81 -8.85 -5.59 7.28
N PHE A 82 -8.98 -4.41 6.67
CA PHE A 82 -8.59 -4.14 5.29
C PHE A 82 -7.12 -3.72 5.17
N SER A 83 -6.70 -2.71 5.93
CA SER A 83 -5.40 -2.05 5.77
C SER A 83 -4.71 -1.82 7.11
N ARG A 84 -3.38 -1.74 7.09
CA ARG A 84 -2.55 -1.38 8.24
C ARG A 84 -1.70 -0.16 7.86
N PRO A 85 -1.92 0.99 8.51
CA PRO A 85 -1.09 2.17 8.33
C PRO A 85 0.17 2.04 9.19
N LEU A 86 1.33 2.20 8.56
CA LEU A 86 2.61 2.01 9.21
C LEU A 86 3.50 3.24 8.98
N ILE A 87 4.30 3.57 10.00
CA ILE A 87 5.33 4.61 9.94
C ILE A 87 6.69 3.94 9.92
N ALA A 88 7.48 4.25 8.89
CA ALA A 88 8.85 3.78 8.72
C ALA A 88 9.83 4.87 9.19
N SER A 89 10.82 4.46 9.97
CA SER A 89 11.83 5.35 10.55
C SER A 89 13.25 4.91 10.19
N LEU A 90 14.20 5.84 10.25
CA LEU A 90 15.64 5.59 10.21
C LEU A 90 16.29 6.34 11.38
N ASP A 91 17.10 5.64 12.18
CA ASP A 91 17.77 6.21 13.36
C ASP A 91 16.78 6.90 14.32
N GLY A 92 15.59 6.32 14.46
CA GLY A 92 14.49 6.85 15.29
C GLY A 92 13.76 8.07 14.72
N VAL A 93 14.10 8.52 13.51
CA VAL A 93 13.40 9.62 12.83
C VAL A 93 12.40 9.04 11.84
N ASP A 94 11.14 9.43 11.95
CA ASP A 94 10.07 9.02 11.03
C ASP A 94 10.28 9.65 9.64
N ARG A 95 10.22 8.84 8.58
CA ARG A 95 10.57 9.24 7.20
C ARG A 95 9.59 8.77 6.14
N GLY A 96 8.71 7.82 6.46
CA GLY A 96 7.81 7.25 5.46
C GLY A 96 6.52 6.73 6.07
N TYR A 97 5.49 6.74 5.25
CA TYR A 97 4.19 6.17 5.53
C TYR A 97 3.94 5.01 4.57
N ILE A 98 3.45 3.90 5.10
CA ILE A 98 3.22 2.67 4.34
C ILE A 98 1.80 2.19 4.61
N GLU A 99 1.10 1.78 3.55
CA GLU A 99 -0.15 1.05 3.67
C GLU A 99 0.07 -0.38 3.19
N LEU A 100 0.00 -1.32 4.12
CA LEU A 100 -0.09 -2.73 3.78
C LEU A 100 -1.56 -3.14 3.87
N TYR A 101 -2.13 -3.67 2.79
CA TYR A 101 -3.57 -3.94 2.71
C TYR A 101 -3.89 -5.30 2.11
N ARG A 102 -5.08 -5.84 2.39
CA ARG A 102 -5.62 -7.05 1.74
C ARG A 102 -6.12 -6.68 0.36
N ALA A 103 -5.41 -7.12 -0.68
CA ALA A 103 -5.71 -6.74 -2.06
C ALA A 103 -7.09 -7.27 -2.51
N ALA A 104 -7.52 -8.43 -2.01
CA ALA A 104 -8.87 -8.98 -2.24
C ALA A 104 -10.00 -8.14 -1.62
N LYS A 105 -9.68 -7.25 -0.67
CA LYS A 105 -10.61 -6.29 -0.07
C LYS A 105 -10.50 -4.90 -0.68
N ASP A 106 -9.62 -4.71 -1.66
CA ASP A 106 -9.41 -3.45 -2.37
C ASP A 106 -10.11 -3.46 -3.73
N SER A 107 -10.48 -2.29 -4.23
CA SER A 107 -10.94 -2.05 -5.59
C SER A 107 -10.08 -2.71 -6.70
N ILE A 108 -8.78 -2.91 -6.50
CA ILE A 108 -7.89 -3.59 -7.46
C ILE A 108 -8.22 -5.07 -7.66
N ALA A 109 -8.92 -5.71 -6.72
CA ALA A 109 -9.35 -7.10 -6.81
C ALA A 109 -10.20 -7.40 -8.06
N ARG A 110 -10.79 -6.36 -8.66
CA ARG A 110 -11.62 -6.45 -9.87
C ARG A 110 -10.82 -6.49 -11.18
N ARG A 111 -9.48 -6.38 -11.10
CA ARG A 111 -8.60 -6.22 -12.28
C ARG A 111 -7.73 -7.45 -12.57
N TYR A 112 -7.75 -8.44 -11.70
CA TYR A 112 -6.98 -9.68 -11.84
C TYR A 112 -7.64 -10.82 -11.06
N GLU A 113 -7.27 -12.06 -11.36
CA GLU A 113 -7.68 -13.23 -10.57
C GLU A 113 -7.02 -13.21 -9.19
N HIS A 114 -7.69 -12.55 -8.23
CA HIS A 114 -7.18 -12.35 -6.87
C HIS A 114 -7.32 -13.60 -6.00
N ASP A 115 -6.34 -13.81 -5.12
CA ASP A 115 -6.41 -14.74 -4.00
C ASP A 115 -6.82 -13.99 -2.71
N PRO A 116 -7.60 -14.58 -1.79
CA PRO A 116 -7.99 -13.93 -0.53
C PRO A 116 -6.82 -13.42 0.33
N TYR A 117 -5.63 -14.01 0.17
CA TYR A 117 -4.42 -13.66 0.93
C TYR A 117 -3.47 -12.72 0.19
N ASP A 118 -3.82 -12.28 -1.02
CA ASP A 118 -3.03 -11.29 -1.74
C ASP A 118 -2.94 -10.00 -0.91
N LEU A 119 -1.73 -9.47 -0.81
CA LEU A 119 -1.46 -8.21 -0.13
C LEU A 119 -1.14 -7.15 -1.17
N GLY A 120 -1.48 -5.90 -0.89
CA GLY A 120 -1.04 -4.74 -1.65
C GLY A 120 -0.23 -3.81 -0.77
N LEU A 121 0.63 -3.02 -1.41
CA LEU A 121 1.57 -2.16 -0.72
C LEU A 121 1.63 -0.77 -1.36
N HIS A 122 1.33 0.26 -0.58
CA HIS A 122 1.63 1.65 -0.93
C HIS A 122 2.75 2.19 -0.05
N VAL A 123 3.68 2.96 -0.63
CA VAL A 123 4.79 3.59 0.08
C VAL A 123 4.86 5.06 -0.28
N ALA A 124 4.80 5.91 0.75
CA ALA A 124 5.05 7.34 0.68
C ALA A 124 6.32 7.65 1.46
N VAL A 125 7.26 8.35 0.84
CA VAL A 125 8.50 8.80 1.48
C VAL A 125 8.45 10.31 1.60
N ALA A 126 8.65 10.81 2.83
CA ALA A 126 8.54 12.22 3.14
C ALA A 126 9.61 13.03 2.38
N ASP A 127 10.87 12.58 2.44
CA ASP A 127 12.02 13.31 1.91
C ASP A 127 12.56 12.64 0.63
N VAL A 128 12.64 13.39 -0.47
CA VAL A 128 13.13 12.86 -1.77
C VAL A 128 14.59 12.39 -1.68
N ASP A 129 15.44 13.09 -0.91
CA ASP A 129 16.83 12.70 -0.65
C ASP A 129 16.95 11.25 -0.14
N TYR A 130 15.96 10.77 0.63
CA TYR A 130 15.94 9.41 1.14
C TYR A 130 15.72 8.37 0.04
N ILE A 131 14.90 8.72 -0.95
CA ILE A 131 14.69 7.93 -2.16
C ILE A 131 15.98 7.89 -2.98
N GLU A 132 16.60 9.05 -3.20
CA GLU A 132 17.81 9.19 -4.01
C GLU A 132 19.02 8.44 -3.42
N ARG A 133 19.11 8.38 -2.08
CA ARG A 133 20.13 7.61 -1.37
C ARG A 133 19.89 6.09 -1.37
N GLY A 134 18.79 5.62 -1.95
CA GLY A 134 18.50 4.20 -2.15
C GLY A 134 17.95 3.47 -0.92
N HIS A 135 17.56 4.18 0.13
CA HIS A 135 17.02 3.55 1.34
C HIS A 135 15.73 2.76 1.05
N VAL A 136 14.87 3.26 0.16
CA VAL A 136 13.64 2.55 -0.24
C VAL A 136 13.97 1.21 -0.90
N SER A 137 14.94 1.22 -1.82
CA SER A 137 15.41 0.01 -2.52
C SER A 137 16.04 -1.00 -1.57
N TYR A 138 16.66 -0.54 -0.49
CA TYR A 138 17.22 -1.39 0.55
C TYR A 138 16.12 -1.96 1.48
N LEU A 139 15.17 -1.13 1.89
CA LEU A 139 14.15 -1.48 2.88
C LEU A 139 13.07 -2.42 2.33
N LEU A 140 12.66 -2.19 1.08
CA LEU A 140 11.51 -2.89 0.51
C LEU A 140 11.68 -4.42 0.47
N PRO A 141 12.85 -4.98 0.08
CA PRO A 141 13.08 -6.41 0.19
C PRO A 141 12.89 -6.97 1.60
N HIS A 142 13.35 -6.27 2.64
CA HIS A 142 13.15 -6.68 4.04
C HIS A 142 11.67 -6.69 4.41
N LEU A 143 10.93 -5.65 4.02
CA LEU A 143 9.48 -5.58 4.24
C LEU A 143 8.76 -6.75 3.55
N VAL A 144 9.05 -6.98 2.26
CA VAL A 144 8.45 -8.05 1.46
C VAL A 144 8.73 -9.44 2.07
N ILE A 145 9.99 -9.71 2.43
CA ILE A 145 10.38 -10.99 3.04
C ILE A 145 9.70 -11.17 4.40
N GLY A 146 9.66 -10.12 5.22
CA GLY A 146 8.98 -10.13 6.51
C GLY A 146 7.49 -10.44 6.36
N VAL A 147 6.82 -9.79 5.41
CA VAL A 147 5.40 -10.04 5.09
C VAL A 147 5.17 -11.49 4.66
N PHE A 148 5.96 -12.03 3.72
CA PHE A 148 5.80 -13.41 3.28
C PHE A 148 6.09 -14.43 4.39
N THR A 149 7.01 -14.11 5.30
CA THR A 149 7.33 -14.96 6.46
C THR A 149 6.17 -15.00 7.45
N LEU A 150 5.55 -13.84 7.73
CA LEU A 150 4.47 -13.72 8.70
C LEU A 150 3.09 -14.16 8.15
N ASP A 151 2.88 -14.06 6.84
CA ASP A 151 1.70 -14.60 6.17
C ASP A 151 2.09 -15.66 5.12
N PRO A 152 2.26 -16.93 5.54
CA PRO A 152 2.64 -18.02 4.64
C PRO A 152 1.65 -18.28 3.51
N ARG A 153 0.39 -17.81 3.62
CA ARG A 153 -0.64 -17.97 2.59
C ARG A 153 -0.60 -16.85 1.56
N CYS A 154 0.01 -15.71 1.88
CA CYS A 154 0.22 -14.64 0.93
C CYS A 154 1.18 -15.07 -0.18
N ARG A 155 0.67 -15.22 -1.40
CA ARG A 155 1.44 -15.70 -2.56
C ARG A 155 2.10 -14.58 -3.35
N ARG A 156 1.68 -13.33 -3.15
CA ARG A 156 2.13 -12.19 -3.95
C ARG A 156 1.81 -10.87 -3.28
N ILE A 157 2.55 -9.83 -3.66
CA ILE A 157 2.32 -8.46 -3.25
C ILE A 157 2.02 -7.59 -4.48
N MET A 158 0.92 -6.85 -4.42
CA MET A 158 0.41 -6.01 -5.49
C MET A 158 0.93 -4.58 -5.35
N PHE A 159 1.21 -3.95 -6.49
CA PHE A 159 1.59 -2.54 -6.60
C PHE A 159 0.79 -1.89 -7.72
N ASP A 160 0.23 -0.71 -7.47
CA ASP A 160 -0.62 0.01 -8.41
C ASP A 160 -0.23 1.50 -8.53
N PRO A 161 1.01 1.82 -8.94
CA PRO A 161 1.40 3.20 -9.21
C PRO A 161 0.53 3.84 -10.30
N ASP A 162 0.51 5.18 -10.34
CA ASP A 162 -0.11 5.92 -11.44
C ASP A 162 0.60 5.54 -12.74
N HIS A 163 -0.15 5.36 -13.82
CA HIS A 163 0.44 4.95 -15.10
C HIS A 163 1.51 5.93 -15.61
N ARG A 164 1.45 7.21 -15.22
CA ARG A 164 2.41 8.27 -15.54
C ARG A 164 3.62 8.29 -14.61
N ASN A 165 3.57 7.63 -13.46
CA ASN A 165 4.67 7.62 -12.49
C ASN A 165 5.80 6.68 -12.97
N ALA A 166 6.60 7.18 -13.91
CA ALA A 166 7.68 6.42 -14.53
C ALA A 166 8.73 5.94 -13.53
N LEU A 167 8.94 6.66 -12.42
CA LEU A 167 9.89 6.25 -11.37
C LEU A 167 9.38 5.02 -10.61
N ALA A 168 8.13 5.06 -10.15
CA ALA A 168 7.52 3.93 -9.43
C ALA A 168 7.39 2.68 -10.33
N ARG A 169 7.04 2.87 -11.61
CA ARG A 169 6.99 1.77 -12.59
C ARG A 169 8.35 1.11 -12.81
N LYS A 170 9.38 1.92 -13.10
CA LYS A 170 10.76 1.42 -13.24
C LYS A 170 11.26 0.73 -11.98
N PHE A 171 10.86 1.23 -10.81
CA PHE A 171 11.18 0.62 -9.54
C PHE A 171 10.55 -0.77 -9.40
N CYS A 172 9.26 -0.94 -9.75
CA CYS A 172 8.59 -2.24 -9.78
C CYS A 172 9.29 -3.21 -10.74
N GLU A 173 9.59 -2.76 -11.97
CA GLU A 173 10.24 -3.56 -13.01
C GLU A 173 11.64 -4.03 -12.58
N ARG A 174 12.44 -3.14 -11.97
CA ARG A 174 13.77 -3.48 -11.42
C ARG A 174 13.68 -4.39 -10.21
N GLY A 175 12.60 -4.29 -9.43
CA GLY A 175 12.31 -5.14 -8.27
C GLY A 175 11.82 -6.54 -8.64
N GLY A 176 11.76 -6.90 -9.93
CA GLY A 176 11.31 -8.21 -10.39
C GLY A 176 9.79 -8.38 -10.40
N CYS A 177 9.04 -7.29 -10.34
CA CYS A 177 7.59 -7.36 -10.47
C CYS A 177 7.19 -7.69 -11.91
N VAL A 178 6.13 -8.50 -12.06
CA VAL A 178 5.49 -8.77 -13.34
C VAL A 178 4.42 -7.71 -13.59
N PHE A 179 4.39 -7.16 -14.79
CA PHE A 179 3.41 -6.15 -15.20
C PHE A 179 2.08 -6.81 -15.61
N LEU A 180 0.98 -6.35 -15.05
CA LEU A 180 -0.39 -6.87 -15.27
C LEU A 180 -1.29 -5.89 -16.05
N GLY A 181 -0.69 -4.94 -16.77
CA GLY A 181 -1.42 -4.00 -17.60
C GLY A 181 -1.78 -2.69 -16.90
N GLU A 182 -2.29 -1.74 -17.69
CA GLU A 182 -2.85 -0.49 -17.17
C GLU A 182 -4.37 -0.60 -17.10
N HIS A 183 -4.96 -0.05 -16.04
CA HIS A 183 -6.39 -0.18 -15.76
C HIS A 183 -6.98 1.18 -15.40
N ASP A 184 -8.09 1.54 -16.04
CA ASP A 184 -8.86 2.71 -15.65
C ASP A 184 -9.67 2.41 -14.38
N MET A 185 -9.48 3.23 -13.36
CA MET A 185 -10.18 3.19 -12.08
C MET A 185 -11.11 4.40 -11.97
N ALA A 186 -11.93 4.47 -10.92
CA ALA A 186 -12.93 5.52 -10.77
C ALA A 186 -12.34 6.94 -10.75
N ASN A 187 -11.11 7.10 -10.23
CA ASN A 187 -10.44 8.38 -10.04
C ASN A 187 -9.11 8.52 -10.81
N ARG A 188 -8.53 7.42 -11.30
CA ARG A 188 -7.17 7.39 -11.87
C ARG A 188 -6.99 6.26 -12.87
N ARG A 189 -5.91 6.30 -13.65
CA ARG A 189 -5.42 5.15 -14.40
C ARG A 189 -4.15 4.63 -13.74
N MET A 190 -4.17 3.37 -13.35
CA MET A 190 -3.04 2.73 -12.66
C MET A 190 -2.28 1.78 -13.60
N ALA A 191 -1.01 1.55 -13.33
CA ALA A 191 -0.24 0.45 -13.90
C ALA A 191 -0.10 -0.64 -12.83
N LEU A 192 -0.72 -1.81 -13.03
CA LEU A 192 -0.75 -2.87 -12.03
C LEU A 192 0.49 -3.75 -12.17
N TYR A 193 1.17 -4.01 -11.07
CA TYR A 193 2.31 -4.89 -10.97
C TYR A 193 2.10 -5.88 -9.83
N VAL A 194 2.77 -7.03 -9.94
CA VAL A 194 2.76 -8.08 -8.92
C VAL A 194 4.19 -8.52 -8.65
N LEU A 195 4.57 -8.59 -7.38
CA LEU A 195 5.77 -9.29 -6.94
C LEU A 195 5.35 -10.67 -6.42
N PRO A 196 5.53 -11.73 -7.22
CA PRO A 196 5.10 -13.06 -6.82
C PRO A 196 6.12 -13.69 -5.87
N ARG A 197 5.67 -14.54 -4.93
CA ARG A 197 6.57 -15.31 -4.05
C ARG A 197 7.39 -16.31 -4.86
N THR A 198 6.74 -16.99 -5.79
CA THR A 198 7.35 -17.88 -6.78
C THR A 198 6.83 -17.54 -8.18
N PRO A 199 7.52 -17.89 -9.28
CA PRO A 199 7.03 -17.59 -10.63
C PRO A 199 5.61 -18.11 -10.96
N GLU A 200 5.16 -19.17 -10.28
CA GLU A 200 3.82 -19.74 -10.44
C GLU A 200 2.72 -18.88 -9.78
N ASP A 201 3.12 -17.97 -8.88
CA ASP A 201 2.23 -17.08 -8.17
C ASP A 201 1.91 -15.80 -8.96
N VAL A 202 2.06 -15.79 -10.29
CA VAL A 202 1.57 -14.68 -11.13
C VAL A 202 0.09 -14.91 -11.48
N PRO A 203 -0.83 -13.98 -11.14
CA PRO A 203 -2.23 -14.11 -11.52
C PRO A 203 -2.43 -13.99 -13.03
N ARG A 204 -3.52 -14.58 -13.50
CA ARG A 204 -4.07 -14.19 -14.80
C ARG A 204 -4.74 -12.83 -14.69
N GLN A 205 -4.67 -12.07 -15.76
CA GLN A 205 -5.46 -10.85 -15.89
C GLN A 205 -6.94 -11.24 -16.07
N CYS A 206 -7.86 -10.45 -15.51
CA CYS A 206 -9.27 -10.62 -15.86
C CYS A 206 -9.46 -10.09 -17.28
N ASP A 207 -10.03 -10.91 -18.15
CA ASP A 207 -10.50 -10.44 -19.47
C ASP A 207 -11.55 -9.34 -19.25
N THR A 208 -11.28 -8.14 -19.78
CA THR A 208 -12.20 -6.98 -19.76
C THR A 208 -13.39 -7.20 -20.68
#